data_AF-A0A7I8C4I9-F1
#
_entry.id   AF-A0A7I8C4I9-F1
#
_cell.length_a   1.000
_cell.length_b   1.000
_cell.length_c   1.000
_cell.angle_alpha   90.00
_cell.angle_beta   90.00
_cell.angle_gamma   90.00
#
_symmetry.space_group_name_H-M   'P 1'
#
loop_
_entity.id
_entity.type
_entity.pdbx_description
1 polymer ?
#
loop_
_entity_poly.entity_id
_entity_poly.type
_entity_poly.pdbx_seq_one_letter_code
_entity_poly.pdbx_strand_id
1 'polypeptide(L)'
;MKAAIKFNIHNVTNGTNTARVWYSLDNRVDGRKCVTIYAKDYDRQLGNVFPSNYKNDTDTQTDYFDKGQVTLFEDHELYAPARARAEANALRNKARMEAKRARAH
;
A
#
# COMPACT_ATOMS: atom_id res chain seq x y z
N MET A 1 -14.08 4.50 19.85
CA MET A 1 -12.76 5.13 19.60
C MET A 1 -12.25 4.63 18.26
N LYS A 2 -12.01 5.52 17.27
CA LYS A 2 -11.32 5.11 16.02
C LYS A 2 -9.87 4.80 16.40
N ALA A 3 -9.50 3.53 16.35
CA ALA A 3 -8.11 3.14 16.59
C ALA A 3 -7.23 3.68 15.44
N ALA A 4 -6.08 4.25 15.81
CA ALA A 4 -5.15 4.83 14.85
C ALA A 4 -4.63 3.75 13.88
N ILE A 5 -4.63 4.06 12.60
CA ILE A 5 -4.15 3.14 11.56
C ILE A 5 -2.63 3.02 11.67
N LYS A 6 -2.14 1.79 11.77
CA LYS A 6 -0.71 1.46 11.85
C LYS A 6 -0.22 0.87 10.53
N PHE A 7 0.86 1.43 10.00
CA PHE A 7 1.50 1.01 8.76
C PHE A 7 2.73 0.14 9.08
N ASN A 8 2.61 -1.18 8.90
CA ASN A 8 3.72 -2.13 9.09
C ASN A 8 4.35 -2.51 7.75
N ILE A 9 5.47 -3.24 7.80
CA ILE A 9 6.24 -3.64 6.60
C ILE A 9 5.39 -4.39 5.57
N HIS A 10 4.51 -5.28 6.05
CA HIS A 10 3.76 -6.24 5.22
C HIS A 10 2.25 -6.20 5.44
N ASN A 11 1.77 -5.34 6.33
CA ASN A 11 0.35 -5.19 6.60
C ASN A 11 0.02 -3.77 7.09
N VAL A 12 -1.25 -3.42 7.00
CA VAL A 12 -1.84 -2.24 7.64
C VAL A 12 -2.95 -2.73 8.56
N THR A 13 -3.05 -2.15 9.75
CA THR A 13 -4.10 -2.50 10.72
C THR A 13 -4.73 -1.26 11.31
N ASN A 14 -6.04 -1.28 11.53
CA ASN A 14 -6.75 -0.29 12.32
C ASN A 14 -7.02 -0.78 13.75
N GLY A 15 -6.34 -1.85 14.20
CA GLY A 15 -6.56 -2.49 15.50
C GLY A 15 -7.70 -3.52 15.53
N THR A 16 -8.58 -3.53 14.54
CA THR A 16 -9.66 -4.53 14.38
C THR A 16 -9.43 -5.39 13.14
N ASN A 17 -9.24 -4.73 12.00
CA ASN A 17 -8.96 -5.35 10.70
C ASN A 17 -7.48 -5.22 10.39
N THR A 18 -6.93 -6.25 9.75
CA THR A 18 -5.53 -6.26 9.31
C THR A 18 -5.48 -6.73 7.87
N ALA A 19 -4.96 -5.89 6.99
CA ALA A 19 -4.83 -6.17 5.57
C ALA A 19 -3.36 -6.41 5.23
N ARG A 20 -3.04 -7.50 4.51
CA ARG A 20 -1.69 -7.71 3.98
C ARG A 20 -1.49 -6.84 2.75
N VAL A 21 -0.39 -6.10 2.72
CA VAL A 21 -0.16 -5.09 1.69
C VAL A 21 1.27 -5.07 1.15
N TRP A 22 1.44 -4.36 0.03
CA TRP A 22 2.70 -3.78 -0.38
C TRP A 22 2.53 -2.29 -0.72
N TYR A 23 3.62 -1.55 -0.67
CA TYR A 23 3.62 -0.09 -0.83
C TYR A 23 4.37 0.29 -2.10
N SER A 24 3.85 1.28 -2.81
CA SER A 24 4.50 1.94 -3.95
C SER A 24 4.52 3.45 -3.73
N LEU A 25 5.61 4.08 -4.15
CA LEU A 25 5.82 5.53 -4.05
C LEU A 25 5.73 6.15 -5.44
N ASP A 26 5.05 7.30 -5.52
CA ASP A 26 5.07 8.23 -6.65
C ASP A 26 4.82 7.52 -8.00
N ASN A 27 3.88 6.57 -8.02
CA ASN A 27 3.64 5.67 -9.13
C ASN A 27 2.60 6.17 -10.14
N ARG A 28 2.27 7.46 -10.10
CA ARG A 28 1.31 8.09 -10.99
C ARG A 28 2.00 8.87 -12.10
N VAL A 29 1.41 8.81 -13.29
CA VAL A 29 1.91 9.49 -14.50
C VAL A 29 1.75 11.02 -14.40
N ASP A 30 0.83 11.50 -13.55
CA ASP A 30 0.56 12.93 -13.33
C ASP A 30 1.64 13.65 -12.49
N GLY A 31 2.70 12.94 -12.07
CA GLY A 31 3.83 13.51 -11.33
C GLY A 31 3.50 13.91 -9.90
N ARG A 32 2.28 13.65 -9.42
CA ARG A 32 1.88 13.97 -8.05
C ARG A 32 2.50 12.97 -7.09
N LYS A 33 3.01 13.49 -5.98
CA LYS A 33 3.50 12.66 -4.90
C LYS A 33 2.35 11.89 -4.26
N CYS A 34 2.51 10.58 -4.19
CA CYS A 34 1.49 9.70 -3.63
C CYS A 34 2.09 8.44 -3.04
N VAL A 35 1.35 7.85 -2.10
CA VAL A 35 1.62 6.52 -1.59
C VAL A 35 0.47 5.64 -2.01
N THR A 36 0.76 4.61 -2.81
CA THR A 36 -0.24 3.63 -3.20
C THR A 36 -0.02 2.35 -2.40
N ILE A 37 -1.07 1.96 -1.67
CA ILE A 37 -1.12 0.77 -0.83
C ILE A 37 -1.96 -0.26 -1.58
N TYR A 38 -1.33 -1.37 -1.91
CA TYR A 38 -1.96 -2.44 -2.65
C TYR A 38 -2.24 -3.61 -1.72
N ALA A 39 -3.47 -4.13 -1.73
CA ALA A 39 -3.78 -5.38 -1.06
C ALA A 39 -2.99 -6.53 -1.71
N LYS A 40 -2.57 -7.50 -0.89
CA LYS A 40 -1.98 -8.75 -1.39
C LYS A 40 -3.00 -9.85 -1.60
N ASP A 41 -4.08 -9.79 -0.85
CA ASP A 41 -5.13 -10.79 -0.77
C ASP A 41 -6.45 -10.20 -1.28
N TYR A 42 -7.38 -11.05 -1.73
CA TYR A 42 -8.68 -10.64 -2.28
C TYR A 42 -9.78 -10.49 -1.21
N ASP A 43 -9.37 -10.46 0.06
CA ASP A 43 -10.25 -10.52 1.24
C ASP A 43 -10.96 -9.20 1.57
N ARG A 44 -10.79 -8.17 0.73
CA ARG A 44 -11.31 -6.81 0.90
C ARG A 44 -10.92 -6.16 2.25
N GLN A 45 -9.96 -6.73 2.99
CA GLN A 45 -9.57 -6.23 4.31
C GLN A 45 -9.02 -4.81 4.23
N LEU A 46 -8.34 -4.48 3.12
CA LEU A 46 -7.84 -3.13 2.92
C LEU A 46 -8.97 -2.09 2.83
N GLY A 47 -10.10 -2.44 2.22
CA GLY A 47 -11.30 -1.60 2.21
C GLY A 47 -11.92 -1.48 3.60
N ASN A 48 -11.87 -2.53 4.41
CA ASN A 48 -12.33 -2.47 5.81
C ASN A 48 -11.42 -1.62 6.71
N VAL A 49 -10.14 -1.46 6.35
CA VAL A 49 -9.20 -0.55 7.03
C VAL A 49 -9.37 0.89 6.54
N PHE A 50 -9.66 1.09 5.24
CA PHE A 50 -9.85 2.39 4.59
C PHE A 50 -11.22 2.50 3.89
N PRO A 51 -12.34 2.54 4.64
CA PRO A 51 -13.68 2.49 4.04
C PRO A 51 -13.99 3.69 3.13
N SER A 52 -13.37 4.84 3.35
CA SER A 52 -13.60 6.09 2.60
C SER A 52 -12.74 6.26 1.35
N ASN A 53 -11.64 5.50 1.20
CA ASN A 53 -10.63 5.73 0.15
C ASN A 53 -10.37 4.48 -0.71
N TYR A 54 -11.20 3.45 -0.55
CA TYR A 54 -11.09 2.21 -1.30
C TYR A 54 -11.64 2.39 -2.71
N LYS A 55 -10.79 2.19 -3.72
CA LYS A 55 -11.21 2.10 -5.12
C LYS A 55 -11.13 0.64 -5.58
N ASN A 56 -12.22 0.16 -6.14
CA ASN A 56 -12.32 -1.13 -6.83
C ASN A 56 -13.05 -0.86 -8.14
N ASP A 57 -12.29 -0.65 -9.22
CA ASP A 57 -12.81 -0.29 -10.54
C ASP A 57 -13.29 -1.55 -11.30
N THR A 58 -14.18 -2.33 -10.68
CA THR A 58 -14.82 -3.48 -11.33
C THR A 58 -16.05 -3.03 -12.10
N ASP A 59 -15.87 -2.58 -13.34
CA ASP A 59 -16.90 -2.65 -14.38
C ASP A 59 -16.44 -3.64 -15.45
N THR A 60 -17.35 -4.50 -15.91
CA THR A 60 -17.18 -5.54 -16.95
C THR A 60 -16.31 -6.76 -16.60
N GLN A 61 -17.00 -7.86 -16.24
CA GLN A 61 -16.69 -9.27 -16.56
C GLN A 61 -15.21 -9.61 -16.82
N THR A 62 -14.34 -9.35 -15.84
CA THR A 62 -13.03 -9.98 -15.74
C THR A 62 -12.92 -10.48 -14.32
N ASP A 63 -13.49 -11.66 -14.11
CA ASP A 63 -13.51 -12.33 -12.82
C ASP A 63 -12.05 -12.69 -12.46
N TYR A 64 -11.67 -12.37 -11.22
CA TYR A 64 -10.35 -12.59 -10.61
C TYR A 64 -9.25 -11.62 -11.07
N PHE A 65 -8.60 -10.99 -10.10
CA PHE A 65 -7.22 -10.45 -10.10
C PHE A 65 -7.05 -9.01 -9.65
N ASP A 66 -8.10 -8.17 -9.56
CA ASP A 66 -7.86 -6.85 -8.98
C ASP A 66 -7.86 -6.88 -7.45
N LYS A 67 -6.67 -6.65 -6.89
CA LYS A 67 -6.45 -6.58 -5.46
C LYS A 67 -6.63 -5.13 -5.09
N GLY A 68 -7.65 -4.85 -4.29
CA GLY A 68 -8.03 -3.48 -3.96
C GLY A 68 -6.84 -2.62 -3.54
N GLN A 69 -6.86 -1.36 -3.98
CA GLN A 69 -5.78 -0.41 -3.73
C GLN A 69 -6.32 0.87 -3.08
N VAL A 70 -5.46 1.51 -2.30
CA VAL A 70 -5.72 2.80 -1.66
C VAL A 70 -4.59 3.74 -2.03
N THR A 71 -4.92 4.86 -2.68
CA THR A 71 -3.96 5.91 -2.99
C THR A 71 -4.13 7.06 -2.01
N LEU A 72 -3.05 7.41 -1.31
CA LEU A 72 -3.00 8.54 -0.39
C LEU A 72 -2.13 9.64 -1.01
N PHE A 73 -2.70 10.83 -1.16
CA PHE A 73 -2.02 12.04 -1.63
C PHE A 73 -1.54 12.89 -0.46
N GLU A 74 -0.71 13.89 -0.74
CA GLU A 74 -0.15 14.81 0.26
C GLU A 74 -1.22 15.46 1.16
N ASP A 75 -2.40 15.72 0.61
CA ASP A 75 -3.53 16.34 1.34
C ASP A 75 -4.21 15.41 2.36
N HIS A 76 -3.82 14.12 2.43
CA HIS A 76 -4.46 13.15 3.30
C HIS A 76 -3.74 13.05 4.66
N GLU A 77 -4.47 13.05 5.77
CA GLU A 77 -3.90 12.99 7.14
C GLU A 77 -2.95 11.79 7.36
N LEU A 78 -3.29 10.64 6.75
CA LEU A 78 -2.50 9.40 6.82
C LEU A 78 -1.34 9.32 5.83
N TYR A 79 -1.12 10.35 5.00
CA TYR A 79 -0.06 10.35 4.00
C TYR A 79 1.33 10.33 4.63
N ALA A 80 1.59 11.23 5.59
CA ALA A 80 2.89 11.32 6.24
C ALA A 80 3.35 9.98 6.87
N PRO A 81 2.54 9.30 7.71
CA PRO A 81 2.93 8.00 8.27
C PRO A 81 3.03 6.90 7.20
N ALA A 82 2.16 6.91 6.18
CA ALA A 82 2.23 5.93 5.08
C ALA A 82 3.51 6.10 4.25
N ARG A 83 3.91 7.34 3.96
CA ARG A 83 5.10 7.67 3.17
C ARG A 83 6.37 7.26 3.88
N ALA A 84 6.51 7.58 5.17
CA ALA A 84 7.65 7.16 5.97
C ALA A 84 7.84 5.63 5.94
N ARG A 85 6.74 4.86 6.04
CA ARG A 85 6.79 3.38 5.94
C ARG A 85 7.17 2.90 4.54
N ALA A 86 6.64 3.54 3.51
CA ALA A 86 6.91 3.18 2.12
C ALA A 86 8.38 3.47 1.74
N GLU A 87 8.95 4.58 2.18
CA GLU A 87 10.36 4.94 1.98
C GLU A 87 11.29 3.96 2.69
N ALA A 88 10.99 3.60 3.95
CA ALA A 88 11.74 2.56 4.67
C ALA A 88 11.70 1.19 3.95
N ASN A 89 10.56 0.86 3.34
CA ASN A 89 10.41 -0.35 2.53
C ASN A 89 11.23 -0.29 1.24
N ALA A 90 11.24 0.85 0.55
CA ALA A 90 12.01 1.06 -0.67
C ALA A 90 13.52 0.90 -0.41
N LEU A 91 14.03 1.51 0.67
CA LEU A 91 15.43 1.37 1.11
C LEU A 91 15.79 -0.09 1.38
N ARG A 92 14.96 -0.80 2.16
CA ARG A 92 15.14 -2.23 2.43
C ARG A 92 15.16 -3.07 1.14
N ASN A 93 14.27 -2.78 0.21
CA ASN A 93 14.19 -3.52 -1.06
C ASN A 93 15.41 -3.23 -1.93
N LYS A 94 15.88 -1.99 -2.00
CA LYS A 94 17.09 -1.60 -2.73
C LYS A 94 18.32 -2.37 -2.20
N ALA A 95 18.53 -2.37 -0.88
CA ALA A 95 19.60 -3.14 -0.24
C ALA A 95 19.51 -4.65 -0.56
N ARG A 96 18.29 -5.21 -0.55
CA ARG A 96 18.08 -6.62 -0.93
C ARG A 96 18.42 -6.90 -2.39
N MET A 97 18.07 -5.99 -3.31
CA MET A 97 18.38 -6.15 -4.73
C MET A 97 19.88 -6.03 -5.00
N GLU A 98 20.58 -5.10 -4.34
CA GLU A 98 22.03 -4.94 -4.42
C GLU A 98 22.76 -6.20 -3.92
N ALA A 99 22.39 -6.74 -2.76
CA ALA A 99 22.94 -7.99 -2.25
C ALA A 99 22.70 -9.19 -3.19
N LYS A 100 21.53 -9.24 -3.85
CA LYS A 100 21.25 -10.26 -4.87
C LYS A 100 22.12 -10.10 -6.12
N ARG A 101 22.32 -8.86 -6.60
CA ARG A 101 23.18 -8.57 -7.74
C ARG A 101 24.63 -8.96 -7.45
N ALA A 102 25.13 -8.65 -6.26
CA ALA A 102 26.49 -9.00 -5.83
C ALA A 102 26.75 -10.51 -5.71
N ARG A 103 25.71 -11.32 -5.48
CA ARG A 103 25.82 -12.79 -5.44
C ARG A 103 25.71 -13.45 -6.82
N ALA A 104 25.19 -12.72 -7.81
CA ALA A 104 25.03 -13.21 -9.17
C ALA A 104 26.26 -12.94 -10.06
N HIS A 105 27.27 -12.25 -9.51
CA HIS A 105 28.58 -12.01 -10.10
C HIS A 105 29.64 -12.71 -9.24
#